data_AF-A0A947C627-F1
#
_entry.id   AF-A0A947C627-F1
#
_cell.length_a   1.000
_cell.length_b   1.000
_cell.length_c   1.000
_cell.angle_alpha   90.00
_cell.angle_beta   90.00
_cell.angle_gamma   90.00
#
_symmetry.space_group_name_H-M   'P 1'
#
loop_
_entity.id
_entity.type
_entity.pdbx_description
1 polymer ?
#
loop_
_entity_poly.entity_id
_entity_poly.type
_entity_poly.pdbx_seq_one_letter_code
_entity_poly.pdbx_strand_id
1 'polypeptide(L)'
;AEIAQAYPIPDVEDLQGSATVRLDFTVKGDHVERLTGGIAASGIVVRPSDAPPLQISAVAVSFAPKKTEVRMFHATYGRSDFAATGSLSPFDVILDALLGDDETITGDLKLTSKFVDMNEFSDEDFPFKLDVGLFLDLKELKWRTQVFKNVRGSARYKDNKLTLTDVMTDAKRHVRTSLSSLIESPDRALRGIPGLKEP
;
A
#
# COMPACT_ATOMS: atom_id res chain seq x y z
N ALA A 1 -22.81 0.23 -10.55
CA ALA A 1 -22.33 0.03 -11.93
C ALA A 1 -21.25 -1.04 -11.89
N GLU A 2 -21.16 -1.90 -12.91
CA GLU A 2 -20.07 -2.85 -13.06
C GLU A 2 -18.87 -2.12 -13.68
N ILE A 3 -17.71 -2.18 -13.01
CA ILE A 3 -16.57 -1.29 -13.29
C ILE A 3 -15.98 -1.57 -14.68
N ALA A 4 -15.96 -2.83 -15.09
CA ALA A 4 -15.45 -3.27 -16.40
C ALA A 4 -16.19 -2.63 -17.61
N GLN A 5 -17.47 -2.29 -17.45
CA GLN A 5 -18.26 -1.70 -18.54
C GLN A 5 -18.06 -0.19 -18.68
N ALA A 6 -17.63 0.48 -17.61
CA ALA A 6 -17.45 1.93 -17.60
C ALA A 6 -16.06 2.36 -18.11
N TYR A 7 -15.04 1.51 -17.93
CA TYR A 7 -13.68 1.77 -18.37
C TYR A 7 -12.97 0.45 -18.69
N PRO A 8 -12.83 0.05 -19.97
CA PRO A 8 -12.06 -1.14 -20.32
C PRO A 8 -10.59 -0.88 -19.98
N ILE A 9 -10.06 -1.65 -19.03
CA ILE A 9 -8.67 -1.56 -18.58
C ILE A 9 -7.85 -2.54 -19.44
N PRO A 10 -6.85 -2.07 -20.20
CA PRO A 10 -5.91 -2.95 -20.90
C PRO A 10 -5.29 -3.95 -19.93
N ASP A 11 -5.07 -5.19 -20.38
CA ASP A 11 -4.36 -6.23 -19.62
C ASP A 11 -5.04 -6.73 -18.32
N VAL A 12 -6.34 -6.45 -18.15
CA VAL A 12 -7.16 -7.02 -17.07
C VAL A 12 -8.17 -8.01 -17.65
N GLU A 13 -7.98 -9.31 -17.38
CA GLU A 13 -8.83 -10.38 -17.92
C GLU A 13 -10.24 -10.40 -17.30
N ASP A 14 -10.36 -10.03 -16.03
CA ASP A 14 -11.63 -10.03 -15.29
C ASP A 14 -11.60 -8.94 -14.22
N LEU A 15 -12.68 -8.16 -14.15
CA LEU A 15 -12.88 -7.10 -13.15
C LEU A 15 -14.31 -7.19 -12.60
N GLN A 16 -14.42 -7.74 -11.40
CA GLN A 16 -15.69 -7.91 -10.69
C GLN A 16 -15.79 -6.97 -9.49
N GLY A 17 -16.98 -6.86 -8.90
CA GLY A 17 -17.21 -6.18 -7.64
C GLY A 17 -18.14 -4.97 -7.74
N SER A 18 -18.30 -4.26 -6.63
CA SER A 18 -19.17 -3.10 -6.54
C SER A 18 -18.42 -1.90 -5.98
N ALA A 19 -18.72 -0.71 -6.51
CA ALA A 19 -18.22 0.55 -5.99
C ALA A 19 -19.36 1.55 -5.87
N THR A 20 -19.38 2.28 -4.76
CA THR A 20 -20.26 3.41 -4.50
C THR A 20 -19.39 4.63 -4.26
N VAL A 21 -19.64 5.69 -5.01
CA VAL A 21 -19.01 6.99 -4.82
C VAL A 21 -20.07 7.97 -4.35
N ARG A 22 -19.78 8.70 -3.28
CA ARG A 22 -20.60 9.82 -2.79
C ARG A 22 -19.77 11.08 -2.86
N LEU A 23 -20.31 12.11 -3.50
CA LEU A 23 -19.66 13.40 -3.68
C LEU A 23 -20.60 14.49 -3.16
N ASP A 24 -20.05 15.32 -2.29
CA ASP A 24 -20.68 16.52 -1.74
C ASP A 24 -19.80 17.70 -2.11
N PHE A 25 -20.28 18.52 -3.04
CA PHE A 25 -19.55 19.69 -3.50
C PHE A 25 -20.31 20.98 -3.23
N THR A 26 -19.58 22.06 -2.97
CA THR A 26 -20.11 23.42 -2.84
C THR A 26 -19.47 24.27 -3.91
N VAL A 27 -20.29 24.91 -4.74
CA VAL A 27 -19.86 25.81 -5.82
C VAL A 27 -20.19 27.24 -5.44
N LYS A 28 -19.24 28.15 -5.66
CA LYS A 28 -19.42 29.57 -5.46
C LYS A 28 -18.95 30.33 -6.70
N GLY A 29 -19.92 30.83 -7.48
CA GLY A 29 -19.62 31.38 -8.80
C GLY A 29 -19.19 30.29 -9.77
N ASP A 30 -17.99 30.42 -10.33
CA ASP A 30 -17.36 29.49 -11.27
C ASP A 30 -16.34 28.54 -10.62
N HIS A 31 -16.16 28.60 -9.30
CA HIS A 31 -15.19 27.78 -8.58
C HIS A 31 -15.85 26.78 -7.62
N VAL A 32 -15.21 25.60 -7.49
CA VAL A 32 -15.57 24.59 -6.48
C VAL A 32 -14.93 25.01 -5.14
N GLU A 33 -15.72 25.54 -4.23
CA GLU A 33 -15.27 26.01 -2.91
C GLU A 33 -14.96 24.85 -1.95
N ARG A 34 -15.69 23.74 -2.09
CA ARG A 34 -15.48 22.56 -1.24
C ARG A 34 -15.83 21.29 -2.01
N LEU A 35 -14.96 20.29 -1.91
CA LEU A 35 -15.22 18.92 -2.33
C LEU A 35 -15.00 17.98 -1.14
N THR A 36 -16.04 17.26 -0.77
CA THR A 36 -16.01 16.21 0.26
C THR A 36 -16.72 14.98 -0.27
N GLY A 37 -16.47 13.83 0.32
CA GLY A 37 -17.17 12.63 -0.10
C GLY A 37 -16.52 11.36 0.40
N GLY A 38 -16.83 10.26 -0.28
CA GLY A 38 -16.20 8.98 -0.02
C GLY A 38 -16.44 7.95 -1.09
N ILE A 39 -15.56 6.96 -1.10
CA ILE A 39 -15.61 5.78 -1.96
C ILE A 39 -15.75 4.57 -1.06
N ALA A 40 -16.70 3.69 -1.37
CA ALA A 40 -16.79 2.37 -0.78
C ALA A 40 -16.83 1.34 -1.90
N ALA A 41 -15.92 0.37 -1.89
CA ALA A 41 -15.94 -0.71 -2.86
C ALA A 41 -15.69 -2.06 -2.18
N SER A 42 -16.16 -3.13 -2.80
CA SER A 42 -16.06 -4.49 -2.27
C SER A 42 -16.06 -5.53 -3.37
N GLY A 43 -15.40 -6.65 -3.08
CA GLY A 43 -15.31 -7.79 -3.99
C GLY A 43 -14.59 -7.47 -5.30
N ILE A 44 -13.63 -6.54 -5.28
CA ILE A 44 -12.84 -6.21 -6.47
C ILE A 44 -11.83 -7.34 -6.70
N VAL A 45 -11.77 -7.85 -7.91
CA VAL A 45 -10.76 -8.83 -8.33
C VAL A 45 -10.07 -8.30 -9.56
N VAL A 46 -8.74 -8.28 -9.54
CA VAL A 46 -7.88 -7.93 -10.66
C VAL A 46 -6.95 -9.12 -10.91
N ARG A 47 -6.96 -9.64 -12.14
CA ARG A 47 -6.07 -10.73 -12.56
C ARG A 47 -5.15 -10.22 -13.68
N PRO A 48 -3.93 -9.78 -13.34
CA PRO A 48 -2.90 -9.50 -14.33
C PRO A 48 -2.36 -10.81 -14.91
N SER A 49 -1.74 -10.74 -16.09
CA SER A 49 -1.24 -11.91 -16.83
C SER A 49 0.11 -12.44 -16.31
N ASP A 50 0.89 -11.60 -15.63
CA ASP A 50 2.27 -11.85 -15.21
C ASP A 50 2.51 -11.69 -13.69
N ALA A 51 1.47 -11.43 -12.92
CA ALA A 51 1.54 -11.26 -11.47
C ALA A 51 0.42 -12.04 -10.74
N PRO A 52 0.61 -12.36 -9.44
CA PRO A 52 -0.45 -12.90 -8.60
C PRO A 52 -1.74 -12.07 -8.65
N PRO A 53 -2.93 -12.70 -8.52
CA PRO A 53 -4.19 -11.97 -8.52
C PRO A 53 -4.28 -11.07 -7.29
N LEU A 54 -4.77 -9.84 -7.48
CA LEU A 54 -5.14 -8.90 -6.42
C LEU A 54 -6.64 -8.99 -6.18
N GLN A 55 -7.04 -9.26 -4.93
CA GLN A 55 -8.45 -9.25 -4.52
C GLN A 55 -8.63 -8.23 -3.41
N ILE A 56 -9.44 -7.20 -3.64
CA ILE A 56 -9.82 -6.20 -2.64
C ILE A 56 -11.22 -6.56 -2.13
N SER A 57 -11.27 -7.18 -0.96
CA SER A 57 -12.52 -7.59 -0.33
C SER A 57 -13.36 -6.39 0.12
N ALA A 58 -12.72 -5.34 0.64
CA ALA A 58 -13.38 -4.12 1.07
C ALA A 58 -12.43 -2.92 1.05
N VAL A 59 -12.93 -1.77 0.62
CA VAL A 59 -12.27 -0.47 0.76
C VAL A 59 -13.32 0.56 1.15
N ALA A 60 -12.97 1.45 2.08
CA ALA A 60 -13.75 2.61 2.47
C ALA A 60 -12.82 3.79 2.67
N VAL A 61 -13.01 4.81 1.85
CA VAL A 61 -12.22 6.05 1.84
C VAL A 61 -13.19 7.22 2.01
N SER A 62 -12.80 8.22 2.78
CA SER A 62 -13.48 9.51 2.82
C SER A 62 -12.49 10.62 2.55
N PHE A 63 -12.85 11.57 1.69
CA PHE A 63 -11.99 12.69 1.39
C PHE A 63 -12.63 14.01 1.81
N ALA A 64 -11.75 14.92 2.20
CA ALA A 64 -12.04 16.31 2.53
C ALA A 64 -10.94 17.18 1.91
N PRO A 65 -11.14 18.51 1.78
CA PRO A 65 -10.22 19.37 1.02
C PRO A 65 -8.75 19.32 1.47
N LYS A 66 -8.49 18.92 2.72
CA LYS A 66 -7.13 18.88 3.28
C LYS A 66 -6.51 17.50 3.37
N LYS A 67 -7.29 16.43 3.23
CA LYS A 67 -6.79 15.05 3.36
C LYS A 67 -7.79 14.02 2.86
N THR A 68 -7.25 12.87 2.50
CA THR A 68 -8.01 11.65 2.26
C THR A 68 -7.80 10.71 3.43
N GLU A 69 -8.87 10.15 3.99
CA GLU A 69 -8.82 9.18 5.07
C GLU A 69 -9.17 7.79 4.53
N VAL A 70 -8.24 6.85 4.68
CA VAL A 70 -8.45 5.42 4.43
C VAL A 70 -9.01 4.83 5.71
N ARG A 71 -10.32 4.62 5.75
CA ARG A 71 -11.01 4.09 6.94
C ARG A 71 -10.91 2.58 7.02
N MET A 72 -10.85 1.93 5.87
CA MET A 72 -10.73 0.48 5.75
C MET A 72 -10.17 0.16 4.37
N PHE A 73 -9.25 -0.78 4.32
CA PHE A 73 -8.78 -1.40 3.10
C PHE A 73 -8.39 -2.83 3.46
N HIS A 74 -9.00 -3.83 2.83
CA HIS A 74 -8.71 -5.25 3.03
C HIS A 74 -8.48 -5.90 1.68
N ALA A 75 -7.28 -6.44 1.48
CA ALA A 75 -6.91 -7.09 0.23
C ALA A 75 -6.07 -8.35 0.45
N THR A 76 -6.04 -9.20 -0.56
CA THR A 76 -5.09 -10.30 -0.70
C THR A 76 -4.38 -10.18 -2.03
N TYR A 77 -3.08 -10.41 -2.04
CA TYR A 77 -2.27 -10.49 -3.24
C TYR A 77 -1.45 -11.77 -3.18
N GLY A 78 -1.69 -12.70 -4.10
CA GLY A 78 -1.14 -14.05 -4.00
C GLY A 78 -1.57 -14.73 -2.70
N ARG A 79 -0.60 -15.05 -1.83
CA ARG A 79 -0.86 -15.62 -0.49
C ARG A 79 -0.84 -14.58 0.62
N SER A 80 -0.43 -13.36 0.30
CA SER A 80 -0.27 -12.29 1.27
C SER A 80 -1.61 -11.59 1.54
N ASP A 81 -1.93 -11.35 2.82
CA ASP A 81 -3.10 -10.57 3.23
C ASP A 81 -2.71 -9.21 3.79
N PHE A 82 -3.54 -8.19 3.53
CA PHE A 82 -3.28 -6.82 3.94
C PHE A 82 -4.56 -6.17 4.45
N ALA A 83 -4.43 -5.48 5.57
CA ALA A 83 -5.43 -4.57 6.09
C ALA A 83 -4.79 -3.22 6.41
N ALA A 84 -5.34 -2.13 5.87
CA ALA A 84 -4.78 -0.80 6.04
C ALA A 84 -5.81 0.26 6.46
N THR A 85 -5.35 1.22 7.25
CA THR A 85 -6.09 2.41 7.66
C THR A 85 -5.13 3.59 7.79
N GLY A 86 -5.57 4.82 7.58
CA GLY A 86 -4.73 6.00 7.81
C GLY A 86 -5.17 7.20 7.01
N SER A 87 -4.23 8.06 6.66
CA SER A 87 -4.49 9.25 5.86
C SER A 87 -3.48 9.44 4.76
N LEU A 88 -3.97 9.96 3.64
CA LEU A 88 -3.22 10.33 2.46
C LEU A 88 -3.42 11.83 2.18
N SER A 89 -2.70 12.32 1.19
CA SER A 89 -2.85 13.65 0.60
C SER A 89 -4.31 13.95 0.22
N PRO A 90 -4.65 15.24 0.03
CA PRO A 90 -5.89 15.65 -0.60
C PRO A 90 -6.24 14.82 -1.85
N PHE A 91 -7.53 14.62 -2.09
CA PHE A 91 -8.03 13.70 -3.13
C PHE A 91 -7.74 14.17 -4.56
N ASP A 92 -7.69 15.48 -4.78
CA ASP A 92 -7.23 16.10 -6.03
C ASP A 92 -5.79 15.69 -6.37
N VAL A 93 -4.85 15.79 -5.42
CA VAL A 93 -3.46 15.31 -5.63
C VAL A 93 -3.41 13.83 -6.02
N ILE A 94 -4.27 13.00 -5.41
CA ILE A 94 -4.35 11.57 -5.75
C ILE A 94 -4.89 11.39 -7.17
N LEU A 95 -5.92 12.16 -7.54
CA LEU A 95 -6.53 12.08 -8.86
C LEU A 95 -5.56 12.54 -9.95
N ASP A 96 -4.87 13.66 -9.75
CA ASP A 96 -3.88 14.21 -10.68
C ASP A 96 -2.75 13.20 -10.92
N ALA A 97 -2.22 12.59 -9.85
CA ALA A 97 -1.22 11.52 -9.95
C ALA A 97 -1.71 10.30 -10.74
N LEU A 98 -2.98 9.89 -10.56
CA LEU A 98 -3.57 8.77 -11.31
C LEU A 98 -3.85 9.11 -12.78
N LEU A 99 -4.07 10.38 -13.09
CA LEU A 99 -4.28 10.88 -14.45
C LEU A 99 -2.96 11.14 -15.21
N GLY A 100 -1.83 10.92 -14.56
CA GLY A 100 -0.49 10.99 -15.17
C GLY A 100 0.24 12.31 -14.94
N ASP A 101 -0.29 13.20 -14.08
CA ASP A 101 0.43 14.39 -13.66
C ASP A 101 1.55 14.04 -12.67
N ASP A 102 2.55 14.91 -12.58
CA ASP A 102 3.77 14.67 -11.79
C ASP A 102 3.59 14.94 -10.27
N GLU A 103 2.47 14.47 -9.72
CA GLU A 103 2.09 14.69 -8.33
C GLU A 103 2.57 13.55 -7.42
N THR A 104 2.93 13.89 -6.19
CA THR A 104 3.39 12.90 -5.19
C THR A 104 2.29 12.62 -4.17
N ILE A 105 1.80 11.39 -4.16
CA ILE A 105 0.86 10.94 -3.13
C ILE A 105 1.64 10.77 -1.82
N THR A 106 1.25 11.55 -0.82
CA THR A 106 1.87 11.52 0.51
C THR A 106 0.92 10.93 1.54
N GLY A 107 1.44 10.38 2.63
CA GLY A 107 0.57 9.97 3.73
C GLY A 107 1.21 9.07 4.78
N ASP A 108 0.38 8.62 5.70
CA ASP A 108 0.72 7.70 6.77
C ASP A 108 -0.38 6.65 6.92
N LEU A 109 0.00 5.38 6.77
CA LEU A 109 -0.90 4.23 6.87
C LEU A 109 -0.43 3.29 7.98
N LYS A 110 -1.37 2.77 8.75
CA LYS A 110 -1.17 1.55 9.53
C LYS A 110 -1.45 0.35 8.64
N LEU A 111 -0.47 -0.53 8.49
CA LEU A 111 -0.58 -1.77 7.74
C LEU A 111 -0.53 -2.96 8.70
N THR A 112 -1.55 -3.80 8.63
CA THR A 112 -1.69 -5.03 9.41
C THR A 112 -1.80 -6.21 8.48
N SER A 113 -1.26 -7.36 8.89
CA SER A 113 -1.30 -8.59 8.11
C SER A 113 -1.16 -9.82 8.99
N LYS A 114 -1.78 -10.94 8.61
CA LYS A 114 -1.49 -12.24 9.21
C LYS A 114 -0.27 -12.89 8.54
N PHE A 115 -0.14 -12.75 7.24
CA PHE A 115 0.96 -13.31 6.47
C PHE A 115 1.32 -12.42 5.28
N VAL A 116 2.61 -12.12 5.14
CA VAL A 116 3.19 -11.44 3.98
C VAL A 116 4.30 -12.30 3.40
N ASP A 117 4.21 -12.68 2.13
CA ASP A 117 5.33 -13.26 1.37
C ASP A 117 5.94 -12.16 0.49
N MET A 118 7.04 -11.57 0.96
CA MET A 118 7.70 -10.50 0.21
C MET A 118 8.27 -10.99 -1.12
N ASN A 119 8.43 -12.31 -1.34
CA ASN A 119 8.90 -12.84 -2.62
C ASN A 119 7.84 -12.76 -3.74
N GLU A 120 6.59 -12.43 -3.41
CA GLU A 120 5.50 -12.28 -4.40
C GLU A 120 5.51 -10.91 -5.08
N PHE A 121 6.30 -9.96 -4.56
CA PHE A 121 6.42 -8.61 -5.08
C PHE A 121 7.63 -8.54 -6.01
N SER A 122 7.41 -8.16 -7.26
CA SER A 122 8.48 -7.74 -8.18
C SER A 122 8.92 -6.31 -7.85
N ASP A 123 10.17 -5.96 -8.19
CA ASP A 123 10.71 -4.61 -8.07
C ASP A 123 10.14 -3.66 -9.15
N GLU A 124 8.91 -3.88 -9.62
CA GLU A 124 8.31 -3.03 -10.63
C GLU A 124 8.04 -1.63 -10.10
N ASP A 125 8.37 -0.64 -10.93
CA ASP A 125 8.11 0.76 -10.64
C ASP A 125 6.59 0.96 -10.51
N PHE A 126 6.13 1.34 -9.31
CA PHE A 126 4.77 1.83 -9.15
C PHE A 126 4.59 3.03 -10.12
N PRO A 127 3.49 3.08 -10.90
CA PRO A 127 3.32 4.07 -11.96
C PRO A 127 3.08 5.50 -11.43
N PHE A 128 3.13 5.70 -10.11
CA PHE A 128 2.89 6.98 -9.44
C PHE A 128 3.93 7.22 -8.35
N LYS A 129 4.25 8.50 -8.13
CA LYS A 129 5.17 8.93 -7.07
C LYS A 129 4.51 8.80 -5.70
N LEU A 130 5.18 8.07 -4.82
CA LEU A 130 4.73 7.86 -3.44
C LEU A 130 5.76 8.39 -2.45
N ASP A 131 5.26 9.02 -1.38
CA ASP A 131 6.00 9.28 -0.14
C ASP A 131 5.12 8.95 1.06
N VAL A 132 5.10 7.67 1.44
CA VAL A 132 4.14 7.13 2.41
C VAL A 132 4.87 6.49 3.60
N GLY A 133 4.51 6.92 4.80
CA GLY A 133 4.84 6.27 6.06
C GLY A 133 3.94 5.06 6.31
N LEU A 134 4.53 3.95 6.75
CA LEU A 134 3.83 2.71 7.07
C LEU A 134 4.12 2.31 8.51
N PHE A 135 3.09 2.20 9.34
CA PHE A 135 3.18 1.58 10.66
C PHE A 135 2.80 0.12 10.52
N LEU A 136 3.79 -0.77 10.65
CA LEU A 136 3.66 -2.20 10.41
C LEU A 136 3.25 -2.94 11.69
N ASP A 137 2.28 -3.85 11.56
CA ASP A 137 1.94 -4.86 12.57
C ASP A 137 1.57 -6.17 11.86
N LEU A 138 2.59 -6.96 11.55
CA LEU A 138 2.50 -8.17 10.75
C LEU A 138 2.77 -9.39 11.64
N LYS A 139 1.92 -10.41 11.59
CA LYS A 139 2.13 -11.62 12.40
C LYS A 139 3.26 -12.49 11.86
N GLU A 140 3.36 -12.62 10.54
CA GLU A 140 4.40 -13.39 9.88
C GLU A 140 4.79 -12.74 8.56
N LEU A 141 6.09 -12.58 8.34
CA LEU A 141 6.68 -12.09 7.10
C LEU A 141 7.70 -13.10 6.63
N LYS A 142 7.55 -13.55 5.39
CA LYS A 142 8.51 -14.42 4.72
C LYS A 142 9.28 -13.62 3.70
N TRP A 143 10.60 -13.78 3.70
CA TRP A 143 11.49 -13.22 2.69
C TRP A 143 12.58 -14.23 2.38
N ARG A 144 12.70 -14.61 1.11
CA ARG A 144 13.52 -15.73 0.64
C ARG A 144 13.23 -16.98 1.48
N THR A 145 14.24 -17.52 2.17
CA THR A 145 14.15 -18.67 3.06
C THR A 145 13.90 -18.30 4.53
N GLN A 146 13.88 -17.01 4.86
CA GLN A 146 13.73 -16.50 6.22
C GLN A 146 12.26 -16.25 6.57
N VAL A 147 11.91 -16.51 7.83
CA VAL A 147 10.57 -16.25 8.38
C VAL A 147 10.71 -15.39 9.63
N PHE A 148 10.07 -14.23 9.62
CA PHE A 148 10.05 -13.27 10.70
C PHE A 148 8.66 -13.26 11.33
N LYS A 149 8.58 -13.44 12.65
CA LYS A 149 7.31 -13.41 13.39
C LYS A 149 7.15 -12.13 14.18
N ASN A 150 5.90 -11.70 14.31
CA ASN A 150 5.47 -10.51 15.05
C ASN A 150 6.27 -9.25 14.66
N VAL A 151 6.33 -8.98 13.36
CA VAL A 151 7.03 -7.82 12.81
C VAL A 151 6.26 -6.55 13.13
N ARG A 152 6.86 -5.67 13.92
CA ARG A 152 6.29 -4.36 14.25
C ARG A 152 7.31 -3.27 14.08
N GLY A 153 6.90 -2.10 13.61
CA GLY A 153 7.79 -0.96 13.46
C GLY A 153 7.26 0.00 12.43
N SER A 154 8.13 0.85 11.92
CA SER A 154 7.78 1.80 10.87
C SER A 154 8.58 1.52 9.61
N ALA A 155 7.98 1.81 8.47
CA ALA A 155 8.66 1.88 7.20
C ALA A 155 8.28 3.18 6.49
N ARG A 156 9.07 3.59 5.52
CA ARG A 156 8.73 4.68 4.60
C ARG A 156 9.03 4.25 3.19
N TYR A 157 8.04 4.30 2.32
CA TYR A 157 8.22 4.13 0.89
C TYR A 157 8.34 5.51 0.26
N LYS A 158 9.48 5.81 -0.35
CA LYS A 158 9.75 7.07 -1.02
C LYS A 158 10.77 6.84 -2.13
N ASP A 159 10.59 7.47 -3.30
CA ASP A 159 11.55 7.41 -4.41
C ASP A 159 11.90 5.95 -4.79
N ASN A 160 10.86 5.11 -4.93
CA ASN A 160 10.94 3.66 -5.18
C ASN A 160 11.80 2.87 -4.19
N LYS A 161 11.95 3.41 -2.98
CA LYS A 161 12.78 2.85 -1.94
C LYS A 161 12.00 2.71 -0.65
N LEU A 162 11.90 1.48 -0.18
CA LEU A 162 11.40 1.18 1.15
C LEU A 162 12.52 1.36 2.19
N THR A 163 12.25 2.05 3.28
CA THR A 163 13.20 2.28 4.39
C THR A 163 12.56 1.82 5.69
N LEU A 164 13.14 0.84 6.38
CA LEU A 164 12.64 0.37 7.67
C LEU A 164 13.24 1.22 8.81
N THR A 165 12.46 1.47 9.85
CA THR A 165 12.89 2.17 11.06
C THR A 165 12.22 1.51 12.27
N ASP A 166 13.01 1.23 13.31
CA ASP A 166 12.55 0.66 14.58
C ASP A 166 11.77 -0.66 14.43
N VAL A 167 12.19 -1.51 13.48
CA VAL A 167 11.54 -2.81 13.27
C VAL A 167 11.98 -3.80 14.34
N MET A 168 10.98 -4.45 14.94
CA MET A 168 11.10 -5.48 15.96
C MET A 168 10.48 -6.78 15.45
N THR A 169 11.07 -7.90 15.83
CA THR A 169 10.56 -9.26 15.56
C THR A 169 10.79 -10.12 16.81
N ASP A 170 10.17 -11.30 16.86
CA ASP A 170 10.36 -12.27 17.95
C ASP A 170 11.83 -12.74 18.10
N ALA A 171 12.66 -12.61 17.07
CA ALA A 171 14.07 -13.04 17.08
C ALA A 171 15.01 -12.17 17.95
N LYS A 172 14.49 -11.21 18.73
CA LYS A 172 15.15 -10.25 19.64
C LYS A 172 15.88 -9.04 18.98
N ARG A 173 15.25 -7.88 19.23
CA ARG A 173 15.66 -6.45 19.36
C ARG A 173 16.11 -5.61 18.14
N HIS A 174 15.76 -4.32 18.28
CA HIS A 174 15.68 -3.23 17.29
C HIS A 174 16.69 -3.31 16.14
N VAL A 175 16.17 -3.50 14.94
CA VAL A 175 16.95 -3.30 13.72
C VAL A 175 16.60 -1.92 13.18
N ARG A 176 17.53 -0.97 13.29
CA ARG A 176 17.49 0.28 12.52
C ARG A 176 18.28 0.04 11.23
N THR A 177 17.60 -0.28 10.14
CA THR A 177 18.25 -0.56 8.86
C THR A 177 17.39 -0.07 7.70
N SER A 178 17.99 0.49 6.66
CA SER A 178 17.23 0.85 5.46
C SER A 178 16.93 -0.41 4.63
N LEU A 179 15.76 -0.52 4.01
CA LEU A 179 15.45 -1.66 3.16
C LEU A 179 16.28 -1.62 1.86
N SER A 180 16.65 -0.43 1.36
CA SER A 180 17.68 -0.30 0.33
C SER A 180 19.00 -0.97 0.69
N SER A 181 19.47 -0.87 1.94
CA SER A 181 20.69 -1.58 2.36
C SER A 181 20.49 -3.08 2.54
N LEU A 182 19.24 -3.53 2.72
CA LEU A 182 18.88 -4.95 2.78
C LEU A 182 18.73 -5.57 1.37
N ILE A 183 18.31 -4.77 0.40
CA ILE A 183 18.13 -5.13 -1.01
C ILE A 183 19.49 -5.09 -1.74
N GLU A 184 20.29 -4.04 -1.54
CA GLU A 184 21.60 -3.88 -2.21
C GLU A 184 22.72 -4.75 -1.62
N SER A 185 22.67 -5.09 -0.33
CA SER A 185 23.72 -5.89 0.35
C SER A 185 23.21 -6.51 1.67
N PRO A 186 22.36 -7.54 1.62
CA PRO A 186 21.75 -8.17 2.80
C PRO A 186 22.80 -8.63 3.83
N ASP A 187 23.95 -9.12 3.39
CA ASP A 187 25.02 -9.58 4.28
C ASP A 187 25.61 -8.45 5.16
N ARG A 188 25.58 -7.19 4.70
CA ARG A 188 26.01 -6.05 5.53
C ARG A 188 24.94 -5.59 6.52
N ALA A 189 23.66 -5.68 6.15
CA ALA A 189 22.56 -5.28 7.02
C ALA A 189 22.31 -6.30 8.16
N LEU A 190 22.68 -7.56 7.95
CA LEU A 190 22.51 -8.65 8.91
C LEU A 190 23.74 -8.88 9.82
N ARG A 191 24.92 -8.32 9.47
CA ARG A 191 26.16 -8.40 10.28
C ARG A 191 26.06 -7.82 11.70
N GLY A 192 25.04 -7.01 11.97
CA GLY A 192 24.76 -6.46 13.31
C GLY A 192 23.84 -7.33 14.17
N ILE A 193 23.37 -8.49 13.70
CA ILE A 193 22.39 -9.33 14.37
C ILE A 193 23.09 -10.59 14.92
N PRO A 194 23.43 -10.63 16.23
CA PRO A 194 24.05 -11.80 16.82
C PRO A 194 23.09 -13.00 16.78
N GLY A 195 23.47 -14.05 16.06
CA GLY A 195 22.69 -15.28 15.91
C GLY A 195 22.21 -15.61 14.50
N LEU A 196 22.35 -14.67 13.55
CA LEU A 196 22.27 -15.01 12.12
C LEU A 196 23.63 -15.59 11.70
N LYS A 197 23.67 -16.92 11.50
CA LYS A 197 24.79 -17.51 10.76
C LYS A 197 24.61 -17.15 9.29
N GLU A 198 25.65 -16.59 8.69
CA GLU A 198 25.78 -16.48 7.23
C GLU A 198 25.56 -17.88 6.60
N PRO A 199 24.95 -17.98 5.41
CA PRO A 199 24.93 -19.23 4.64
C PRO A 199 26.35 -19.72 4.31
#